data_AF-A0A534RWA5-F1
#
_entry.id   AF-A0A534RWA5-F1
#
_cell.length_a   1.000
_cell.length_b   1.000
_cell.length_c   1.000
_cell.angle_alpha   90.00
_cell.angle_beta   90.00
_cell.angle_gamma   90.00
#
_symmetry.space_group_name_H-M   'P 1'
#
loop_
_entity.id
_entity.type
_entity.pdbx_description
1 polymer ?
#
loop_
_entity_poly.entity_id
_entity_poly.type
_entity_poly.pdbx_seq_one_letter_code
_entity_poly.pdbx_strand_id
1 'polypeptide(L)'
;MHTHKLALLLAVALVTPAAAEIPYSCLGGTVKKMSISSTRKVLRIDALISSGLDPVTNGLSIEVNYEPEVDPTNLVYSVALPKTGFVSRPGGSRYVDNHGTVGGVRHVVIKDAGGGLQRVKILRNGISIPGTSRAGNLRVAFGAGTACARTCGAPCGVVLSSNVRCTASTDTALCGSLSGCELLNVSGGNCLLPYPSSVFEADDGATATGKRIAYLRRGTPVNNMSVHIDPVPWNTLDGFSPGSMMMVAFPHGVDLTASNVP
;
A
#
# COMPACT_ATOMS: atom_id res chain seq x y z
N MET A 1 -22.54 -20.34 -55.33
CA MET A 1 -23.18 -19.65 -54.20
C MET A 1 -22.70 -20.26 -52.91
N HIS A 2 -21.59 -19.80 -52.34
CA HIS A 2 -21.10 -20.21 -51.02
C HIS A 2 -20.76 -18.95 -50.24
N THR A 3 -21.64 -18.62 -49.29
CA THR A 3 -21.56 -17.48 -48.38
C THR A 3 -20.71 -17.87 -47.18
N HIS A 4 -19.47 -17.39 -47.13
CA HIS A 4 -18.66 -17.47 -45.91
C HIS A 4 -19.14 -16.38 -44.93
N LYS A 5 -19.85 -16.82 -43.89
CA LYS A 5 -20.20 -15.98 -42.74
C LYS A 5 -18.93 -15.70 -41.93
N LEU A 6 -18.49 -14.45 -41.96
CA LEU A 6 -17.43 -13.93 -41.09
C LEU A 6 -17.99 -13.83 -39.66
N ALA A 7 -17.57 -14.73 -38.77
CA ALA A 7 -17.93 -14.66 -37.36
C ALA A 7 -17.01 -13.65 -36.66
N LEU A 8 -17.55 -12.46 -36.38
CA LEU A 8 -16.90 -11.43 -35.58
C LEU A 8 -16.90 -11.90 -34.12
N LEU A 9 -15.78 -12.45 -33.65
CA LEU A 9 -15.54 -12.75 -32.24
C LEU A 9 -15.36 -11.42 -31.49
N LEU A 10 -16.45 -10.94 -30.88
CA LEU A 10 -16.42 -9.84 -29.94
C LEU A 10 -15.78 -10.35 -28.64
N ALA A 11 -14.50 -10.07 -28.43
CA ALA A 11 -13.84 -10.30 -27.16
C ALA A 11 -14.41 -9.32 -26.12
N VAL A 12 -15.43 -9.74 -25.38
CA VAL A 12 -15.91 -9.02 -24.20
C VAL A 12 -14.82 -9.16 -23.14
N ALA A 13 -13.97 -8.14 -23.00
CA ALA A 13 -13.12 -8.01 -21.83
C ALA A 13 -14.05 -7.92 -20.61
N LEU A 14 -14.00 -8.93 -19.76
CA LEU A 14 -14.65 -8.88 -18.44
C LEU A 14 -14.00 -7.73 -17.68
N VAL A 15 -14.67 -6.57 -17.67
CA VAL A 15 -14.33 -5.48 -16.77
C VAL A 15 -14.69 -5.98 -15.38
N THR A 16 -13.73 -6.63 -14.72
CA THR A 16 -13.77 -6.75 -13.27
C THR A 16 -13.88 -5.33 -12.75
N PRO A 17 -14.87 -4.99 -11.91
CA PRO A 17 -14.87 -3.68 -11.27
C PRO A 17 -13.50 -3.56 -10.60
N ALA A 18 -12.73 -2.55 -11.01
CA ALA A 18 -11.49 -2.21 -10.32
C ALA A 18 -11.91 -2.05 -8.86
N ALA A 19 -11.41 -2.93 -7.99
CA ALA A 19 -11.58 -2.72 -6.56
C ALA A 19 -11.03 -1.32 -6.30
N ALA A 20 -11.85 -0.43 -5.74
CA ALA A 20 -11.42 0.93 -5.45
C ALA A 20 -10.10 0.86 -4.68
N GLU A 21 -9.11 1.63 -5.14
CA GLU A 21 -7.80 1.67 -4.49
C GLU A 21 -7.99 2.02 -3.01
N ILE A 22 -7.21 1.36 -2.14
CA ILE A 22 -7.26 1.66 -0.72
C ILE A 22 -6.78 3.12 -0.50
N PRO A 23 -7.57 3.98 0.16
CA PRO A 23 -7.29 5.41 0.27
C PRO A 23 -5.88 5.78 0.77
N TYR A 24 -5.45 7.00 0.43
CA TYR A 24 -4.15 7.55 0.84
C TYR A 24 -3.98 7.66 2.35
N SER A 25 -5.01 8.15 3.04
CA SER A 25 -5.01 8.32 4.50
C SER A 25 -5.99 7.30 5.09
N CYS A 26 -5.44 6.34 5.82
CA CYS A 26 -6.19 5.30 6.51
C CYS A 26 -5.94 5.37 8.00
N LEU A 27 -6.76 4.63 8.76
CA LEU A 27 -6.45 4.43 10.17
C LEU A 27 -5.13 3.69 10.34
N GLY A 28 -4.40 4.01 11.40
CA GLY A 28 -3.11 3.41 11.69
C GLY A 28 -3.20 1.96 12.14
N GLY A 29 -2.10 1.24 11.96
CA GLY A 29 -1.94 -0.09 12.52
C GLY A 29 -0.49 -0.55 12.49
N THR A 30 -0.23 -1.74 13.01
CA THR A 30 1.11 -2.33 13.04
C THR A 30 1.05 -3.82 12.74
N VAL A 31 1.98 -4.31 11.93
CA VAL A 31 2.24 -5.75 11.82
C VAL A 31 2.89 -6.20 13.13
N LYS A 32 2.33 -7.20 13.80
CA LYS A 32 2.99 -7.86 14.93
C LYS A 32 3.97 -8.92 14.43
N LYS A 33 3.54 -9.71 13.44
CA LYS A 33 4.38 -10.70 12.74
C LYS A 33 3.90 -10.83 11.30
N MET A 34 4.83 -10.88 10.36
CA MET A 34 4.53 -11.26 8.97
C MET A 34 5.65 -12.14 8.42
N SER A 35 5.29 -13.04 7.50
CA SER A 35 6.29 -13.86 6.83
C SER A 35 5.83 -14.28 5.43
N ILE A 36 6.80 -14.38 4.53
CA ILE A 36 6.64 -14.99 3.22
C ILE A 36 7.58 -16.19 3.16
N SER A 37 7.04 -17.37 2.90
CA SER A 37 7.83 -18.60 2.80
C SER A 37 8.87 -18.50 1.67
N SER A 38 9.92 -19.29 1.76
CA SER A 38 10.92 -19.50 0.69
C SER A 38 10.34 -19.75 -0.70
N THR A 39 9.28 -20.56 -0.78
CA THR A 39 8.56 -20.88 -2.03
C THR A 39 7.64 -19.76 -2.50
N ARG A 40 7.50 -18.70 -1.70
CA ARG A 40 6.52 -17.60 -1.85
C ARG A 40 5.07 -18.06 -2.01
N LYS A 41 4.75 -19.32 -1.71
CA LYS A 41 3.38 -19.83 -1.73
C LYS A 41 2.62 -19.45 -0.47
N VAL A 42 3.31 -19.33 0.66
CA VAL A 42 2.68 -19.03 1.95
C VAL A 42 3.00 -17.62 2.41
N LEU A 43 1.97 -16.83 2.66
CA LEU A 43 2.03 -15.51 3.30
C LEU A 43 1.21 -15.57 4.59
N ARG A 44 1.81 -15.16 5.70
CA ARG A 44 1.14 -15.05 7.00
C ARG A 44 1.24 -13.62 7.48
N ILE A 45 0.12 -13.06 7.91
CA ILE A 45 0.03 -11.71 8.47
C ILE A 45 -0.68 -11.81 9.82
N ASP A 46 -0.11 -11.16 10.84
CA ASP A 46 -0.73 -10.92 12.13
C ASP A 46 -0.53 -9.43 12.43
N ALA A 47 -1.60 -8.66 12.35
CA ALA A 47 -1.60 -7.21 12.49
C ALA A 47 -2.58 -6.77 13.57
N LEU A 48 -2.28 -5.64 14.21
CA LEU A 48 -3.16 -4.92 15.12
C LEU A 48 -3.43 -3.55 14.50
N ILE A 49 -4.68 -3.26 14.18
CA ILE A 49 -5.11 -2.05 13.48
C ILE A 49 -6.16 -1.33 14.31
N SER A 50 -6.40 -0.05 14.05
CA SER A 50 -7.62 0.59 14.56
C SER A 50 -8.87 -0.14 14.08
N SER A 51 -9.86 -0.23 14.96
CA SER A 51 -11.15 -0.83 14.65
C SER A 51 -11.93 -0.02 13.62
N GLY A 52 -12.79 -0.70 12.85
CA GLY A 52 -13.67 -0.06 11.87
C GLY A 52 -13.87 -0.87 10.59
N LEU A 53 -13.10 -1.93 10.39
CA LEU A 53 -13.30 -2.83 9.25
C LEU A 53 -14.54 -3.71 9.47
N ASP A 54 -15.46 -3.67 8.51
CA ASP A 54 -16.61 -4.58 8.43
C ASP A 54 -16.61 -5.35 7.09
N PRO A 55 -15.93 -6.50 7.04
CA PRO A 55 -15.87 -7.31 5.84
C PRO A 55 -17.12 -8.16 5.59
N VAL A 56 -18.01 -8.29 6.59
CA VAL A 56 -19.27 -9.04 6.41
C VAL A 56 -20.21 -8.23 5.52
N THR A 57 -20.22 -6.91 5.68
CA THR A 57 -21.02 -6.01 4.84
C THR A 57 -20.31 -5.67 3.52
N ASN A 58 -18.99 -5.44 3.55
CA ASN A 58 -18.29 -4.81 2.44
C ASN A 58 -17.27 -5.70 1.71
N GLY A 59 -16.95 -6.89 2.24
CA GLY A 59 -15.79 -7.64 1.79
C GLY A 59 -14.48 -7.03 2.30
N LEU A 60 -13.35 -7.58 1.87
CA LEU A 60 -12.04 -7.15 2.35
C LEU A 60 -11.02 -7.08 1.22
N SER A 61 -10.52 -5.88 0.94
CA SER A 61 -9.33 -5.68 0.12
C SER A 61 -8.09 -5.75 1.00
N ILE A 62 -7.05 -6.43 0.52
CA ILE A 62 -5.75 -6.56 1.20
C ILE A 62 -4.66 -6.24 0.18
N GLU A 63 -3.78 -5.30 0.52
CA GLU A 63 -2.55 -5.04 -0.23
C GLU A 63 -1.33 -5.22 0.67
N VAL A 64 -0.26 -5.80 0.12
CA VAL A 64 1.06 -5.88 0.73
C VAL A 64 2.06 -5.30 -0.26
N ASN A 65 2.82 -4.32 0.20
CA ASN A 65 3.73 -3.54 -0.64
C ASN A 65 5.06 -3.33 0.10
N TYR A 66 6.16 -3.30 -0.64
CA TYR A 66 7.39 -2.67 -0.14
C TYR A 66 7.23 -1.16 -0.12
N GLU A 67 7.97 -0.48 0.77
CA GLU A 67 8.11 0.98 0.69
C GLU A 67 9.05 1.37 -0.46
N PRO A 68 8.76 2.46 -1.21
CA PRO A 68 7.52 3.23 -1.16
C PRO A 68 6.36 2.51 -1.89
N GLU A 69 5.17 2.55 -1.30
CA GLU A 69 3.93 1.97 -1.85
C GLU A 69 3.46 2.66 -3.13
N VAL A 70 3.82 3.94 -3.30
CA VAL A 70 3.45 4.72 -4.50
C VAL A 70 4.15 4.22 -5.78
N ASP A 71 5.19 3.39 -5.65
CA ASP A 71 5.80 2.68 -6.76
C ASP A 71 5.05 1.36 -7.02
N PRO A 72 4.36 1.21 -8.16
CA PRO A 72 3.62 -0.01 -8.46
C PRO A 72 4.52 -1.26 -8.58
N THR A 73 5.82 -1.12 -8.81
CA THR A 73 6.76 -2.25 -8.86
C THR A 73 7.03 -2.86 -7.47
N ASN A 74 6.68 -2.14 -6.40
CA ASN A 74 6.80 -2.61 -5.03
C ASN A 74 5.61 -3.44 -4.54
N LEU A 75 4.58 -3.62 -5.37
CA LEU A 75 3.44 -4.49 -5.05
C LEU A 75 3.88 -5.94 -4.88
N VAL A 76 3.66 -6.48 -3.68
CA VAL A 76 3.93 -7.88 -3.36
C VAL A 76 2.68 -8.72 -3.56
N TYR A 77 1.55 -8.28 -3.03
CA TYR A 77 0.32 -9.06 -3.06
C TYR A 77 -0.90 -8.14 -2.98
N SER A 78 -1.92 -8.40 -3.80
CA SER A 78 -3.22 -7.74 -3.71
C SER A 78 -4.34 -8.76 -3.92
N VAL A 79 -5.42 -8.63 -3.17
CA VAL A 79 -6.64 -9.44 -3.31
C VAL A 79 -7.86 -8.69 -2.78
N ALA A 80 -9.01 -8.87 -3.43
CA ALA A 80 -10.31 -8.48 -2.91
C ALA A 80 -11.11 -9.74 -2.57
N LEU A 81 -11.42 -9.94 -1.29
CA LEU A 81 -12.22 -11.04 -0.78
C LEU A 81 -13.70 -10.67 -0.75
N PRO A 82 -14.59 -11.50 -1.30
CA PRO A 82 -16.01 -11.19 -1.37
C PRO A 82 -16.66 -11.25 0.02
N LYS A 83 -17.61 -10.35 0.28
CA LYS A 83 -18.39 -10.32 1.52
C LYS A 83 -19.09 -11.63 1.85
N THR A 84 -19.52 -12.37 0.81
CA THR A 84 -20.19 -13.68 0.94
C THR A 84 -19.30 -14.76 1.56
N GLY A 85 -17.98 -14.58 1.54
CA GLY A 85 -17.04 -15.48 2.20
C GLY A 85 -16.84 -15.20 3.70
N PHE A 86 -17.36 -14.08 4.21
CA PHE A 86 -17.20 -13.69 5.62
C PHE A 86 -18.43 -14.07 6.44
N VAL A 87 -18.17 -14.67 7.60
CA VAL A 87 -19.20 -15.01 8.60
C VAL A 87 -18.91 -14.24 9.88
N SER A 88 -19.95 -13.59 10.42
CA SER A 88 -19.88 -12.94 11.73
C SER A 88 -19.65 -13.96 12.85
N ARG A 89 -18.87 -13.57 13.87
CA ARG A 89 -18.59 -14.35 15.07
C ARG A 89 -18.66 -13.42 16.28
N PRO A 90 -18.89 -13.93 17.50
CA PRO A 90 -18.78 -13.11 18.70
C PRO A 90 -17.42 -12.38 18.74
N GLY A 91 -17.46 -11.05 18.79
CA GLY A 91 -16.28 -10.19 18.78
C GLY A 91 -15.51 -10.11 17.46
N GLY A 92 -16.11 -10.43 16.30
CA GLY A 92 -15.45 -10.21 15.01
C GLY A 92 -16.03 -10.95 13.81
N SER A 93 -15.17 -11.30 12.86
CA SER A 93 -15.55 -12.00 11.63
C SER A 93 -14.47 -12.99 11.19
N ARG A 94 -14.88 -13.95 10.36
CA ARG A 94 -14.00 -15.00 9.85
C ARG A 94 -14.29 -15.30 8.38
N TYR A 95 -13.23 -15.48 7.60
CA TYR A 95 -13.26 -16.05 6.26
C TYR A 95 -12.51 -17.39 6.27
N VAL A 96 -13.07 -18.41 5.62
CA VAL A 96 -12.43 -19.73 5.45
C VAL A 96 -12.63 -20.19 4.01
N ASP A 97 -11.52 -20.53 3.36
CA ASP A 97 -11.50 -21.20 2.08
C ASP A 97 -10.39 -22.24 2.10
N ASN A 98 -10.75 -23.52 2.19
CA ASN A 98 -9.77 -24.58 2.31
C ASN A 98 -8.88 -24.72 1.07
N HIS A 99 -9.35 -24.27 -0.09
CA HIS A 99 -8.67 -24.38 -1.37
C HIS A 99 -7.96 -23.08 -1.78
N GLY A 100 -8.26 -21.96 -1.12
CA GLY A 100 -7.66 -20.67 -1.44
C GLY A 100 -8.07 -20.17 -2.82
N THR A 101 -9.33 -20.39 -3.20
CA THR A 101 -9.88 -20.06 -4.51
C THR A 101 -9.75 -18.57 -4.85
N VAL A 102 -9.85 -17.70 -3.85
CA VAL A 102 -9.69 -16.25 -4.02
C VAL A 102 -8.28 -15.82 -3.60
N GLY A 103 -7.41 -15.57 -4.57
CA GLY A 103 -6.05 -15.06 -4.34
C GLY A 103 -5.12 -15.95 -3.50
N GLY A 104 -5.48 -17.22 -3.27
CA GLY A 104 -4.77 -18.12 -2.35
C GLY A 104 -5.07 -17.88 -0.87
N VAL A 105 -6.00 -16.98 -0.51
CA VAL A 105 -6.34 -16.74 0.89
C VAL A 105 -7.14 -17.90 1.44
N ARG A 106 -6.65 -18.55 2.49
CA ARG A 106 -7.32 -19.69 3.10
C ARG A 106 -8.08 -19.34 4.36
N HIS A 107 -7.58 -18.36 5.10
CA HIS A 107 -8.14 -18.01 6.39
C HIS A 107 -7.91 -16.54 6.69
N VAL A 108 -8.98 -15.83 7.06
CA VAL A 108 -8.90 -14.50 7.67
C VAL A 108 -9.68 -14.54 8.97
N VAL A 109 -9.12 -13.94 10.01
CA VAL A 109 -9.81 -13.67 11.27
C VAL A 109 -9.60 -12.21 11.60
N ILE A 110 -10.69 -11.48 11.76
CA ILE A 110 -10.71 -10.13 12.31
C ILE A 110 -11.42 -10.23 13.64
N LYS A 111 -10.77 -9.83 14.72
CA LYS A 111 -11.36 -9.86 16.07
C LYS A 111 -11.14 -8.53 16.77
N ASP A 112 -12.10 -8.12 17.59
CA ASP A 112 -11.89 -7.07 18.57
C ASP A 112 -10.72 -7.46 19.49
N ALA A 113 -9.81 -6.52 19.68
CA ALA A 113 -8.65 -6.65 20.54
C ALA A 113 -8.73 -5.72 21.77
N GLY A 114 -9.86 -5.03 21.96
CA GLY A 114 -10.05 -4.02 22.99
C GLY A 114 -9.37 -2.69 22.65
N GLY A 115 -9.71 -1.64 23.41
CA GLY A 115 -9.06 -0.33 23.28
C GLY A 115 -9.25 0.34 21.91
N GLY A 116 -10.34 0.02 21.20
CA GLY A 116 -10.59 0.54 19.86
C GLY A 116 -9.73 -0.10 18.77
N LEU A 117 -9.13 -1.26 19.03
CA LEU A 117 -8.27 -2.00 18.09
C LEU A 117 -8.94 -3.29 17.61
N GLN A 118 -8.60 -3.71 16.39
CA GLN A 118 -8.93 -5.01 15.83
C GLN A 118 -7.65 -5.76 15.46
N ARG A 119 -7.61 -7.06 15.75
CA ARG A 119 -6.52 -7.95 15.32
C ARG A 119 -6.92 -8.68 14.05
N VAL A 120 -6.08 -8.57 13.02
CA VAL A 120 -6.26 -9.21 11.72
C VAL A 120 -5.21 -10.30 11.56
N LYS A 121 -5.66 -11.55 11.40
CA LYS A 121 -4.80 -12.70 11.08
C LYS A 121 -5.17 -13.25 9.73
N ILE A 122 -4.17 -13.38 8.85
CA ILE A 122 -4.34 -13.91 7.50
C ILE A 122 -3.38 -15.06 7.27
N LEU A 123 -3.90 -16.15 6.72
CA LEU A 123 -3.13 -17.22 6.11
C LEU A 123 -3.50 -17.31 4.63
N ARG A 124 -2.49 -17.06 3.80
CA ARG A 124 -2.55 -17.25 2.35
C ARG A 124 -1.63 -18.41 2.00
N ASN A 125 -2.12 -19.38 1.25
CA ASN A 125 -1.35 -20.48 0.68
C ASN A 125 -1.93 -20.83 -0.70
N GLY A 126 -1.19 -20.53 -1.76
CA GLY A 126 -1.62 -20.70 -3.15
C GLY A 126 -0.45 -20.63 -4.13
N ILE A 127 -0.70 -20.19 -5.36
CA ILE A 127 0.32 -20.00 -6.41
C ILE A 127 1.46 -19.11 -5.88
N SER A 128 2.72 -19.37 -6.22
CA SER A 128 3.84 -18.55 -5.75
C SER A 128 3.62 -17.06 -6.08
N ILE A 129 3.77 -16.20 -5.08
CA ILE A 129 3.72 -14.74 -5.28
C ILE A 129 4.87 -14.34 -6.22
N PRO A 130 4.63 -13.60 -7.31
CA PRO A 130 5.67 -13.18 -8.25
C PRO A 130 6.79 -12.36 -7.57
N GLY A 131 7.97 -12.33 -8.18
CA GLY A 131 9.14 -11.59 -7.69
C GLY A 131 10.06 -12.40 -6.77
N THR A 132 11.09 -11.75 -6.24
CA THR A 132 12.15 -12.37 -5.42
C THR A 132 12.08 -11.92 -3.96
N SER A 133 12.53 -12.78 -3.04
CA SER A 133 12.61 -12.43 -1.62
C SER A 133 13.71 -11.39 -1.41
N ARG A 134 13.36 -10.24 -0.84
CA ARG A 134 14.31 -9.18 -0.50
C ARG A 134 14.00 -8.58 0.87
N ALA A 135 15.03 -8.01 1.50
CA ALA A 135 14.87 -7.22 2.71
C ALA A 135 14.26 -5.85 2.38
N GLY A 136 13.67 -5.21 3.38
CA GLY A 136 13.04 -3.91 3.27
C GLY A 136 11.80 -3.78 4.15
N ASN A 137 11.24 -2.59 4.23
CA ASN A 137 10.00 -2.35 4.96
C ASN A 137 8.81 -2.80 4.12
N LEU A 138 7.93 -3.61 4.71
CA LEU A 138 6.65 -3.99 4.11
C LEU A 138 5.49 -3.34 4.86
N ARG A 139 4.50 -2.86 4.12
CA ARG A 139 3.23 -2.36 4.65
C ARG A 139 2.11 -3.29 4.25
N VAL A 140 1.09 -3.36 5.10
CA VAL A 140 -0.17 -4.03 4.82
C VAL A 140 -1.29 -3.01 4.89
N ALA A 141 -2.04 -2.88 3.81
CA ALA A 141 -3.23 -2.04 3.75
C ALA A 141 -4.48 -2.93 3.65
N PHE A 142 -5.53 -2.51 4.35
CA PHE A 142 -6.83 -3.16 4.39
C PHE A 142 -7.91 -2.16 4.00
N GLY A 143 -8.86 -2.58 3.17
CA GLY A 143 -10.03 -1.80 2.81
C GLY A 143 -11.33 -2.60 2.98
N ALA A 144 -12.37 -1.97 3.52
CA ALA A 144 -13.71 -2.54 3.63
C ALA A 144 -14.75 -1.42 3.47
N GLY A 145 -15.29 -1.26 2.26
CA GLY A 145 -16.16 -0.14 1.92
C GLY A 145 -15.37 1.16 1.94
N THR A 146 -15.83 2.14 2.72
CA THR A 146 -15.09 3.41 2.95
C THR A 146 -14.08 3.33 4.08
N ALA A 147 -14.12 2.27 4.90
CA ALA A 147 -13.17 2.08 6.00
C ALA A 147 -11.85 1.51 5.47
N CYS A 148 -10.74 2.00 5.99
CA CYS A 148 -9.43 1.41 5.70
C CYS A 148 -8.46 1.54 6.87
N ALA A 149 -7.49 0.62 6.90
CA ALA A 149 -6.38 0.66 7.83
C ALA A 149 -5.08 0.33 7.10
N ARG A 150 -3.99 1.02 7.42
CA ARG A 150 -2.67 0.76 6.84
C ARG A 150 -1.62 0.66 7.94
N THR A 151 -0.81 -0.39 7.90
CA THR A 151 0.24 -0.56 8.88
C THR A 151 1.41 0.40 8.64
N CYS A 152 2.16 0.72 9.68
CA CYS A 152 3.50 1.29 9.53
C CYS A 152 4.41 0.33 8.73
N GLY A 153 5.54 0.84 8.24
CA GLY A 153 6.57 0.05 7.55
C GLY A 153 7.20 -0.98 8.48
N ALA A 154 6.80 -2.25 8.36
CA ALA A 154 7.34 -3.34 9.16
C ALA A 154 8.72 -3.74 8.61
N PRO A 155 9.81 -3.66 9.40
CA PRO A 155 11.12 -4.06 8.91
C PRO A 155 11.14 -5.56 8.66
N CYS A 156 11.55 -5.94 7.45
CA CYS A 156 11.63 -7.33 7.04
C CYS A 156 13.03 -7.71 6.58
N GLY A 157 13.51 -8.86 7.04
CA GLY A 157 14.77 -9.47 6.62
C GLY A 157 14.55 -10.77 5.86
N VAL A 158 15.49 -11.10 4.97
CA VAL A 158 15.60 -12.44 4.38
C VAL A 158 16.42 -13.32 5.33
N VAL A 159 15.80 -14.37 5.85
CA VAL A 159 16.44 -15.36 6.73
C VAL A 159 16.65 -16.67 5.98
N LEU A 160 17.24 -17.66 6.67
CA LEU A 160 17.58 -18.99 6.12
C LEU A 160 16.54 -19.52 5.12
N SER A 161 17.06 -19.99 3.98
CA SER A 161 16.28 -20.47 2.84
C SER A 161 15.38 -19.42 2.17
N SER A 162 15.80 -18.16 2.08
CA SER A 162 15.05 -17.09 1.38
C SER A 162 13.66 -16.79 1.96
N ASN A 163 13.42 -17.13 3.24
CA ASN A 163 12.20 -16.77 3.93
C ASN A 163 12.24 -15.28 4.29
N VAL A 164 11.18 -14.54 4.02
CA VAL A 164 11.04 -13.16 4.51
C VAL A 164 10.35 -13.21 5.87
N ARG A 165 10.92 -12.53 6.88
CA ARG A 165 10.30 -12.35 8.19
C ARG A 165 10.29 -10.89 8.58
N CYS A 166 9.16 -10.43 9.08
CA CYS A 166 8.94 -9.07 9.53
C CYS A 166 8.55 -9.03 10.99
N THR A 167 9.03 -8.00 11.68
CA THR A 167 8.68 -7.69 13.06
C THR A 167 7.86 -6.40 13.14
N ALA A 168 7.37 -6.07 14.32
CA ALA A 168 6.74 -4.77 14.53
C ALA A 168 7.73 -3.63 14.28
N SER A 169 7.25 -2.58 13.61
CA SER A 169 7.99 -1.32 13.48
C SER A 169 8.11 -0.65 14.84
N THR A 170 9.28 -0.07 15.11
CA THR A 170 9.48 0.88 16.21
C THR A 170 9.15 2.31 15.79
N ASP A 171 9.15 2.60 14.48
CA ASP A 171 8.67 3.86 13.92
C ASP A 171 7.18 3.76 13.62
N THR A 172 6.40 4.55 14.35
CA THR A 172 4.95 4.62 14.21
C THR A 172 4.46 5.97 13.66
N ALA A 173 5.36 6.88 13.29
CA ALA A 173 4.99 8.23 12.86
C ALA A 173 4.12 8.21 11.59
N LEU A 174 4.34 7.21 10.72
CA LEU A 174 3.70 7.12 9.40
C LEU A 174 2.71 5.96 9.27
N CYS A 175 2.22 5.39 10.38
CA CYS A 175 1.16 4.38 10.28
C CYS A 175 -0.10 5.03 9.68
N GLY A 176 -0.84 4.31 8.84
CA GLY A 176 -2.03 4.85 8.18
C GLY A 176 -1.74 5.62 6.87
N SER A 177 -0.54 6.17 6.71
CA SER A 177 -0.14 6.93 5.52
C SER A 177 0.44 6.05 4.41
N LEU A 178 0.10 6.36 3.15
CA LEU A 178 0.71 5.74 1.98
C LEU A 178 2.18 6.17 1.87
N SER A 179 3.11 5.21 1.85
CA SER A 179 4.54 5.52 1.80
C SER A 179 5.00 6.04 0.44
N GLY A 180 5.91 7.02 0.46
CA GLY A 180 6.41 7.76 -0.71
C GLY A 180 5.51 8.93 -1.13
N CYS A 181 4.54 9.30 -0.30
CA CYS A 181 3.86 10.58 -0.36
C CYS A 181 4.61 11.65 0.45
N GLU A 182 4.26 12.91 0.19
CA GLU A 182 4.76 14.04 0.96
C GLU A 182 4.27 13.96 2.42
N LEU A 183 5.23 14.02 3.34
CA LEU A 183 4.99 13.76 4.75
C LEU A 183 4.41 14.97 5.48
N LEU A 184 4.63 16.18 4.97
CA LEU A 184 4.12 17.42 5.57
C LEU A 184 2.59 17.54 5.49
N ASN A 185 1.92 16.74 4.66
CA ASN A 185 0.45 16.74 4.51
C ASN A 185 -0.19 15.35 4.65
N VAL A 186 0.37 14.48 5.49
CA VAL A 186 -0.15 13.12 5.71
C VAL A 186 -1.64 13.08 6.09
N SER A 187 -2.16 14.11 6.75
CA SER A 187 -3.58 14.24 7.11
C SER A 187 -4.46 14.83 6.02
N GLY A 188 -3.90 15.58 5.06
CA GLY A 188 -4.66 16.24 4.00
C GLY A 188 -4.96 15.36 2.80
N GLY A 189 -4.47 14.11 2.77
CA GLY A 189 -4.82 13.11 1.76
C GLY A 189 -4.33 13.40 0.34
N ASN A 190 -3.49 14.41 0.16
CA ASN A 190 -2.95 14.81 -1.14
C ASN A 190 -1.46 14.48 -1.20
N CYS A 191 -1.15 13.37 -1.87
CA CYS A 191 0.18 12.77 -1.86
C CYS A 191 1.29 13.71 -2.37
N LEU A 192 1.00 14.56 -3.35
CA LEU A 192 1.98 15.50 -3.95
C LEU A 192 2.02 16.87 -3.26
N LEU A 193 1.26 17.08 -2.18
CA LEU A 193 1.18 18.37 -1.49
C LEU A 193 1.84 18.32 -0.11
N PRO A 194 2.45 19.42 0.36
CA PRO A 194 2.63 20.70 -0.32
C PRO A 194 3.50 20.61 -1.59
N TYR A 195 3.18 21.46 -2.56
CA TYR A 195 3.93 21.62 -3.79
C TYR A 195 4.70 22.95 -3.76
N PRO A 196 5.96 22.98 -4.24
CA PRO A 196 6.79 21.83 -4.63
C PRO A 196 7.37 21.09 -3.41
N SER A 197 7.89 19.88 -3.62
CA SER A 197 8.62 19.13 -2.59
C SER A 197 9.81 18.38 -3.18
N SER A 198 10.97 18.53 -2.53
CA SER A 198 12.21 17.82 -2.89
C SER A 198 12.13 16.31 -2.65
N VAL A 199 11.11 15.80 -1.95
CA VAL A 199 10.88 14.34 -1.84
C VAL A 199 10.57 13.71 -3.20
N PHE A 200 10.13 14.52 -4.17
CA PHE A 200 9.86 14.12 -5.54
C PHE A 200 10.97 14.55 -6.51
N GLU A 201 12.18 14.80 -6.01
CA GLU A 201 13.36 15.01 -6.84
C GLU A 201 14.31 13.82 -6.75
N ALA A 202 15.00 13.53 -7.85
CA ALA A 202 16.11 12.60 -7.89
C ALA A 202 17.36 13.31 -8.43
N ASP A 203 18.54 12.84 -8.05
CA ASP A 203 19.79 13.32 -8.63
C ASP A 203 19.87 12.96 -10.12
N ASP A 204 20.23 13.94 -10.94
CA ASP A 204 20.48 13.76 -12.37
C ASP A 204 21.58 14.72 -12.84
N GLY A 205 22.78 14.19 -13.05
CA GLY A 205 23.93 14.98 -13.50
C GLY A 205 23.83 15.49 -14.94
N ALA A 206 22.83 15.06 -15.71
CA ALA A 206 22.60 15.58 -17.06
C ALA A 206 21.76 16.86 -17.09
N THR A 207 21.15 17.26 -15.96
CA THR A 207 20.40 18.51 -15.84
C THR A 207 21.25 19.64 -15.27
N ALA A 208 20.84 20.90 -15.45
CA ALA A 208 21.65 22.04 -15.01
C ALA A 208 21.65 22.20 -13.49
N THR A 209 20.55 21.83 -12.81
CA THR A 209 20.46 21.87 -11.35
C THR A 209 21.07 20.64 -10.67
N GLY A 210 21.40 19.59 -11.44
CA GLY A 210 21.77 18.28 -10.90
C GLY A 210 20.58 17.49 -10.35
N LYS A 211 19.35 17.97 -10.56
CA LYS A 211 18.10 17.35 -10.13
C LYS A 211 17.15 17.10 -11.29
N ARG A 212 16.25 16.15 -11.12
CA ARG A 212 15.06 15.97 -11.95
C ARG A 212 13.83 15.67 -11.10
N ILE A 213 12.65 15.98 -11.61
CA ILE A 213 11.41 15.50 -11.00
C ILE A 213 11.32 13.97 -11.13
N ALA A 214 10.82 13.32 -10.09
CA ALA A 214 10.75 11.87 -9.94
C ALA A 214 9.42 11.44 -9.30
N TYR A 215 8.30 11.84 -9.90
CA TYR A 215 6.98 11.38 -9.46
C TYR A 215 6.81 9.87 -9.69
N LEU A 216 6.29 9.20 -8.67
CA LEU A 216 5.89 7.79 -8.72
C LEU A 216 4.39 7.70 -9.01
N ARG A 217 4.02 6.76 -9.88
CA ARG A 217 2.70 6.75 -10.54
C ARG A 217 1.52 6.76 -9.57
N ARG A 218 1.52 5.91 -8.53
CA ARG A 218 0.40 5.85 -7.57
C ARG A 218 0.34 7.04 -6.63
N GLY A 219 1.37 7.89 -6.59
CA GLY A 219 1.34 9.16 -5.86
C GLY A 219 0.62 10.27 -6.63
N THR A 220 0.39 10.11 -7.93
CA THR A 220 -0.31 11.11 -8.74
C THR A 220 -1.82 11.02 -8.57
N PRO A 221 -2.59 12.09 -8.85
CA PRO A 221 -4.05 12.03 -8.85
C PRO A 221 -4.60 10.87 -9.69
N VAL A 222 -5.68 10.26 -9.18
CA VAL A 222 -6.40 9.17 -9.82
C VAL A 222 -7.76 9.67 -10.32
N ASN A 223 -8.16 9.27 -11.52
CA ASN A 223 -9.49 9.63 -12.06
C ASN A 223 -10.58 8.64 -11.59
N ASN A 224 -11.84 8.90 -11.96
CA ASN A 224 -12.98 8.05 -11.59
C ASN A 224 -12.95 6.63 -12.21
N MET A 225 -12.01 6.35 -13.12
CA MET A 225 -11.74 5.04 -13.70
C MET A 225 -10.55 4.33 -13.02
N SER A 226 -10.08 4.83 -11.87
CA SER A 226 -8.92 4.29 -11.14
C SER A 226 -7.61 4.35 -11.94
N VAL A 227 -7.47 5.33 -12.84
CA VAL A 227 -6.25 5.53 -13.63
C VAL A 227 -5.49 6.73 -13.09
N HIS A 228 -4.26 6.48 -12.65
CA HIS A 228 -3.29 7.51 -12.29
C HIS A 228 -2.72 8.21 -13.52
N ILE A 229 -2.41 9.49 -13.36
CA ILE A 229 -1.67 10.28 -14.33
C ILE A 229 -0.33 9.59 -14.65
N ASP A 230 0.07 9.59 -15.91
CA ASP A 230 1.40 9.12 -16.31
C ASP A 230 2.45 10.20 -15.95
N PRO A 231 3.39 9.93 -15.01
CA PRO A 231 4.35 10.93 -14.57
C PRO A 231 5.47 11.18 -15.60
N VAL A 232 5.63 10.35 -16.63
CA VAL A 232 6.76 10.40 -17.57
C VAL A 232 7.01 11.82 -18.13
N PRO A 233 6.01 12.59 -18.57
CA PRO A 233 6.24 13.94 -19.10
C PRO A 233 6.80 14.94 -18.06
N TRP A 234 6.46 14.79 -16.79
CA TRP A 234 7.00 15.65 -15.72
C TRP A 234 8.38 15.18 -15.26
N ASN A 235 8.65 13.88 -15.32
CA ASN A 235 9.92 13.32 -14.86
C ASN A 235 11.12 13.66 -15.76
N THR A 236 10.91 14.44 -16.83
CA THR A 236 11.97 15.03 -17.66
C THR A 236 12.34 16.45 -17.25
N LEU A 237 11.67 17.04 -16.25
CA LEU A 237 11.88 18.42 -15.83
C LEU A 237 13.09 18.55 -14.88
N ASP A 238 13.86 19.63 -15.04
CA ASP A 238 15.08 19.98 -14.28
C ASP A 238 14.74 20.51 -12.88
N GLY A 239 14.30 19.60 -12.01
CA GLY A 239 13.95 19.88 -10.61
C GLY A 239 12.77 20.85 -10.45
N PHE A 240 12.56 21.29 -9.22
CA PHE A 240 11.64 22.37 -8.89
C PHE A 240 12.37 23.71 -8.83
N SER A 241 11.64 24.78 -9.16
CA SER A 241 12.15 26.14 -8.96
C SER A 241 12.35 26.40 -7.46
N PRO A 242 13.50 26.97 -7.04
CA PRO A 242 13.72 27.37 -5.65
C PRO A 242 12.95 28.63 -5.25
N GLY A 243 12.15 29.22 -6.14
CA GLY A 243 11.41 30.47 -5.88
C GLY A 243 10.16 30.32 -5.01
N SER A 244 9.72 29.10 -4.69
CA SER A 244 8.59 28.87 -3.79
C SER A 244 8.98 29.03 -2.32
N MET A 245 8.01 29.37 -1.47
CA MET A 245 8.22 29.36 -0.02
C MET A 245 8.59 27.95 0.46
N MET A 246 9.66 27.84 1.25
CA MET A 246 10.09 26.58 1.84
C MET A 246 9.25 26.24 3.08
N MET A 247 8.76 25.00 3.14
CA MET A 247 8.13 24.43 4.33
C MET A 247 9.01 23.32 4.89
N VAL A 248 9.24 23.35 6.19
CA VAL A 248 10.05 22.36 6.91
C VAL A 248 9.37 22.02 8.23
N ALA A 249 9.42 20.75 8.62
CA ALA A 249 8.95 20.30 9.92
C ALA A 249 10.14 19.86 10.79
N PHE A 250 10.14 20.31 12.04
CA PHE A 250 11.13 19.95 13.05
C PHE A 250 10.41 19.27 14.24
N PRO A 251 10.17 17.94 14.17
CA PRO A 251 9.40 17.22 15.19
C PRO A 251 9.97 17.33 16.61
N HIS A 252 11.28 17.57 16.72
CA HIS A 252 12.01 17.72 17.97
C HIS A 252 12.39 19.18 18.29
N GLY A 253 11.86 20.14 17.52
CA GLY A 253 12.21 21.54 17.62
C GLY A 253 13.49 21.92 16.89
N VAL A 254 13.83 23.21 16.97
CA VAL A 254 15.05 23.81 16.40
C VAL A 254 15.88 24.35 17.54
N ASP A 255 17.17 24.03 17.58
CA ASP A 255 18.12 24.66 18.50
C ASP A 255 18.56 26.01 17.91
N LEU A 256 18.03 27.11 18.46
CA LEU A 256 18.31 28.45 17.97
C LEU A 256 19.76 28.87 18.20
N THR A 257 20.37 28.43 19.31
CA THR A 257 21.76 28.77 19.67
C THR A 257 22.74 28.05 18.74
N ALA A 258 22.56 26.74 18.54
CA ALA A 258 23.41 25.97 17.61
C ALA A 258 23.20 26.40 16.15
N SER A 259 21.99 26.84 15.80
CA SER A 259 21.65 27.29 14.45
C SER A 259 22.10 28.73 14.17
N ASN A 260 22.57 29.47 15.19
CA ASN A 260 22.97 30.87 15.09
C ASN A 260 21.88 31.75 14.43
N VAL A 261 20.62 31.47 14.77
CA VAL A 261 19.48 32.28 14.31
C VAL A 261 19.53 33.62 15.08
N PRO A 262 19.51 34.78 14.39
CA PRO A 262 19.58 36.09 15.04
C PRO A 262 18.44 36.37 16.03
#